data_AF-A0A1B7M2U2-F1
#
_entry.id   AF-A0A1B7M2U2-F1
#
_cell.length_a   1.000
_cell.length_b   1.000
_cell.length_c   1.000
_cell.angle_alpha   90.00
_cell.angle_beta   90.00
_cell.angle_gamma   90.00
#
_symmetry.space_group_name_H-M   'P 1'
#
loop_
_entity.id
_entity.type
_entity.pdbx_description
1 polymer ?
#
loop_
_entity_poly.entity_id
_entity_poly.type
_entity_poly.pdbx_seq_one_letter_code
_entity_poly.pdbx_strand_id
1 'polypeptide(L)'
;MMTGPLPSELGCYDNGDDFPASMPTFAHHLRAAGYHTALIGRMHFIGPDQHHGFEQRLTTDVYPADLDMVPEWNRPLDQRLQWYHDVDPVITAGPLHATVQQYLDDVEIPDPEFPDPPSPEADPYTPLNDDEWLRPALSSRVPLIITGPDHLVPKGRFANPVSLIDLLPTIVELADAPNAATAGTSLLEIAREEQNGQMGPQDRDVFVEYLAEGTHAPQITLVRGQDKYNVCPGDPDQLFDLETDPHELHKVADSQNYREIAQGLRSKLDTHYNF
;
A
#
# COMPACT_ATOMS: atom_id res chain seq x y z
N MET A 1 -2.56 6.83 0.51
CA MET A 1 -3.57 6.74 1.59
C MET A 1 -4.00 8.11 2.11
N MET A 2 -3.09 8.92 2.66
CA MET A 2 -3.49 10.15 3.37
C MET A 2 -4.01 11.29 2.50
N THR A 3 -3.70 11.26 1.20
CA THR A 3 -3.80 12.39 0.28
C THR A 3 -4.77 12.15 -0.88
N GLY A 4 -5.08 10.90 -1.22
CA GLY A 4 -5.97 10.54 -2.33
C GLY A 4 -5.39 10.41 -3.77
N PRO A 5 -4.13 10.80 -4.09
CA PRO A 5 -3.46 10.39 -5.32
C PRO A 5 -2.62 9.11 -5.14
N LEU A 6 -2.18 8.54 -6.27
CA LEU A 6 -1.25 7.42 -6.36
C LEU A 6 0.22 7.87 -6.13
N PRO A 7 1.15 6.95 -5.83
CA PRO A 7 2.59 7.25 -5.69
C PRO A 7 3.16 8.08 -6.85
N SER A 8 2.82 7.74 -8.09
CA SER A 8 3.29 8.40 -9.31
C SER A 8 2.86 9.86 -9.44
N GLU A 9 1.66 10.18 -8.95
CA GLU A 9 1.11 11.52 -8.92
C GLU A 9 1.68 12.35 -7.75
N LEU A 10 2.04 11.69 -6.66
CA LEU A 10 2.60 12.31 -5.47
C LEU A 10 4.10 12.58 -5.58
N GLY A 11 4.82 11.77 -6.37
CA GLY A 11 6.28 11.78 -6.44
C GLY A 11 6.95 11.15 -5.22
N CYS A 12 6.26 10.20 -4.57
CA CYS A 12 6.74 9.49 -3.38
C CYS A 12 6.58 8.00 -3.66
N TYR A 13 7.67 7.39 -4.14
CA TYR A 13 7.73 6.08 -4.78
C TYR A 13 8.22 4.98 -3.83
N ASP A 14 9.11 5.35 -2.91
CA ASP A 14 9.79 4.43 -2.02
C ASP A 14 9.95 4.99 -0.60
N ASN A 15 10.67 4.25 0.26
CA ASN A 15 10.88 4.60 1.66
C ASN A 15 11.96 5.67 1.87
N GLY A 16 12.54 6.24 0.81
CA GLY A 16 13.51 7.33 0.87
C GLY A 16 13.02 8.62 0.23
N ASP A 17 11.80 8.68 -0.30
CA ASP A 17 11.25 9.88 -0.93
C ASP A 17 10.57 10.82 0.06
N ASP A 18 10.95 12.10 0.04
CA ASP A 18 10.31 13.17 0.81
C ASP A 18 8.80 13.24 0.53
N PHE A 19 7.99 13.16 1.59
CA PHE A 19 6.55 13.37 1.46
C PHE A 19 6.29 14.89 1.39
N PRO A 20 5.75 15.45 0.29
CA PRO A 20 5.68 16.91 0.16
C PRO A 20 4.74 17.55 1.18
N ALA A 21 5.27 18.45 2.01
CA ALA A 21 4.51 19.20 3.01
C ALA A 21 3.36 20.05 2.42
N SER A 22 3.46 20.41 1.13
CA SER A 22 2.41 21.13 0.42
C SER A 22 1.19 20.28 0.04
N MET A 23 1.29 18.96 0.15
CA MET A 23 0.22 18.05 -0.21
C MET A 23 -0.83 17.97 0.91
N PRO A 24 -2.08 18.42 0.68
CA PRO A 24 -3.13 18.33 1.68
C PRO A 24 -3.48 16.88 1.98
N THR A 25 -3.65 16.57 3.27
CA THR A 25 -4.04 15.26 3.77
C THR A 25 -5.45 15.32 4.36
N PHE A 26 -6.07 14.17 4.64
CA PHE A 26 -7.32 14.15 5.39
C PHE A 26 -7.22 14.91 6.73
N ALA A 27 -6.05 14.97 7.38
CA ALA A 27 -5.86 15.70 8.63
C ALA A 27 -5.99 17.23 8.42
N HIS A 28 -5.46 17.75 7.30
CA HIS A 28 -5.65 19.15 6.92
C HIS A 28 -7.13 19.47 6.69
N HIS A 29 -7.86 18.61 5.97
CA HIS A 29 -9.28 18.81 5.70
C HIS A 29 -10.12 18.75 6.97
N LEU A 30 -9.86 17.78 7.86
CA LEU A 30 -10.52 17.68 9.16
C LEU A 30 -10.26 18.93 10.02
N ARG A 31 -9.01 19.39 10.09
CA ARG A 31 -8.64 20.61 10.81
C ARG A 31 -9.36 21.84 10.27
N ALA A 32 -9.43 21.98 8.94
CA ALA A 32 -10.16 23.06 8.30
C ALA A 32 -11.67 23.03 8.61
N ALA A 33 -12.24 21.84 8.84
CA ALA A 33 -13.62 21.65 9.29
C ALA A 33 -13.81 21.82 10.81
N GLY A 34 -12.75 22.15 11.56
CA GLY A 34 -12.80 22.41 13.00
C GLY A 34 -12.58 21.20 13.90
N TYR A 35 -12.13 20.06 13.35
CA TYR A 35 -11.72 18.91 14.14
C TYR A 35 -10.30 19.10 14.69
N HIS A 36 -10.09 18.72 15.95
CA HIS A 36 -8.75 18.54 16.50
C HIS A 36 -8.13 17.26 15.92
N THR A 37 -6.92 17.36 15.38
CA THR A 37 -6.23 16.22 14.76
C THR A 37 -4.97 15.84 15.54
N ALA A 38 -4.87 14.56 15.93
CA ALA A 38 -3.71 14.04 16.64
C ALA A 38 -3.27 12.69 16.07
N LEU A 39 -1.96 12.46 16.03
CA LEU A 39 -1.32 11.21 15.62
C LEU A 39 -0.59 10.58 16.81
N ILE A 40 -0.85 9.28 17.02
CA ILE A 40 -0.12 8.39 17.94
C ILE A 40 0.32 7.18 17.12
N GLY A 41 1.61 6.88 17.15
CA GLY A 41 2.21 5.75 16.44
C GLY A 41 2.87 6.13 15.11
N ARG A 42 3.07 5.11 14.28
CA ARG A 42 3.81 5.15 13.02
C ARG A 42 2.96 5.71 11.88
N MET A 43 3.57 6.57 11.07
CA MET A 43 3.09 6.90 9.72
C MET A 43 4.17 6.80 8.64
N HIS A 44 5.44 6.68 9.03
CA HIS A 44 6.60 6.61 8.14
C HIS A 44 6.67 7.81 7.19
N PHE A 45 6.54 9.02 7.73
CA PHE A 45 6.78 10.24 6.95
C PHE A 45 8.28 10.42 6.76
N ILE A 46 8.72 10.46 5.51
CA ILE A 46 10.07 10.84 5.15
C ILE A 46 10.11 12.36 4.93
N GLY A 47 11.18 12.99 5.40
CA GLY A 47 11.38 14.43 5.28
C GLY A 47 11.09 15.22 6.56
N PRO A 48 11.23 16.55 6.50
CA PRO A 48 11.20 17.40 7.68
C PRO A 48 9.80 17.63 8.27
N ASP A 49 8.74 17.54 7.46
CA ASP A 49 7.37 17.67 7.97
C ASP A 49 6.91 16.36 8.59
N GLN A 50 7.02 16.25 9.91
CA GLN A 50 6.55 15.08 10.64
C GLN A 50 5.09 15.19 11.09
N HIS A 51 4.34 16.19 10.64
CA HIS A 51 2.95 16.43 11.07
C HIS A 51 1.94 16.24 9.95
N HIS A 52 2.24 16.69 8.72
CA HIS A 52 1.35 16.54 7.56
C HIS A 52 -0.12 16.81 7.86
N GLY A 53 -0.40 17.88 8.61
CA GLY A 53 -1.74 18.35 8.95
C GLY A 53 -2.27 17.94 10.32
N PHE A 54 -1.61 17.01 11.02
CA PHE A 54 -1.90 16.75 12.43
C PHE A 54 -1.47 17.93 13.31
N GLU A 55 -2.34 18.38 14.20
CA GLU A 55 -2.02 19.45 15.15
C GLU A 55 -1.14 18.97 16.30
N GLN A 56 -1.19 17.66 16.59
CA GLN A 56 -0.37 17.03 17.62
C GLN A 56 0.19 15.70 17.11
N ARG A 57 1.47 15.45 17.38
CA ARG A 57 2.09 14.14 17.23
C ARG A 57 2.67 13.71 18.58
N LEU A 58 2.13 12.64 19.13
CA LEU A 58 2.35 12.23 20.53
C LEU A 58 3.52 11.26 20.70
N THR A 59 3.90 10.56 19.64
CA THR A 59 5.05 9.66 19.60
C THR A 59 5.90 9.96 18.38
N THR A 60 7.21 9.69 18.48
CA THR A 60 8.08 9.65 17.30
C THR A 60 7.67 8.50 16.36
N ASP A 61 8.18 8.54 15.13
CA ASP A 61 8.19 7.35 14.30
C ASP A 61 9.26 6.36 14.78
N VAL A 62 9.01 5.07 14.54
CA VAL A 62 9.99 3.99 14.74
C VAL A 62 11.03 3.99 13.64
N TYR A 63 10.64 4.37 12.42
CA TYR A 63 11.55 4.38 11.28
C TYR A 63 12.24 5.72 11.09
N PRO A 64 13.41 5.72 10.41
CA PRO A 64 14.05 6.94 9.98
C PRO A 64 13.11 7.82 9.14
N ALA A 65 13.40 9.11 9.15
CA ALA A 65 12.73 10.10 8.30
C ALA A 65 13.70 10.71 7.26
N ASP A 66 14.88 10.09 7.08
CA ASP A 66 15.90 10.51 6.13
C ASP A 66 15.70 9.85 4.76
N LEU A 67 16.54 10.24 3.80
CA LEU A 67 16.43 9.84 2.40
C LEU A 67 17.31 8.62 2.09
N ASP A 68 17.65 7.82 3.10
CA ASP A 68 18.67 6.77 2.97
C ASP A 68 18.13 5.45 2.39
N MET A 69 16.80 5.29 2.36
CA MET A 69 16.11 4.09 1.88
C MET A 69 15.64 4.20 0.42
N VAL A 70 16.48 4.82 -0.44
CA VAL A 70 16.21 4.95 -1.89
C VAL A 70 16.76 3.72 -2.65
N PRO A 71 15.92 2.98 -3.40
CA PRO A 71 16.34 1.82 -4.18
C PRO A 71 17.28 2.17 -5.34
N GLU A 72 18.22 1.26 -5.62
CA GLU A 72 19.12 1.38 -6.77
C GLU A 72 18.85 0.24 -7.79
N TRP A 73 17.94 0.44 -8.75
CA TRP A 73 17.60 -0.62 -9.73
C TRP A 73 18.76 -1.01 -10.68
N ASN A 74 19.77 -0.17 -10.83
CA ASN A 74 20.96 -0.49 -11.62
C ASN A 74 22.02 -1.28 -10.82
N ARG A 75 21.77 -1.52 -9.53
CA ARG A 75 22.71 -2.20 -8.65
C ARG A 75 22.67 -3.71 -8.90
N PRO A 76 23.82 -4.39 -9.01
CA PRO A 76 23.87 -5.84 -9.14
C PRO A 76 23.13 -6.54 -7.98
N LEU A 77 22.36 -7.60 -8.29
CA LEU A 77 21.54 -8.33 -7.31
C LEU A 77 22.35 -9.03 -6.21
N ASP A 78 23.64 -9.27 -6.45
CA ASP A 78 24.61 -9.81 -5.49
C ASP A 78 25.17 -8.74 -4.54
N GLN A 79 24.89 -7.46 -4.78
CA GLN A 79 25.32 -6.32 -3.98
C GLN A 79 24.12 -5.62 -3.33
N ARG A 80 23.33 -6.32 -2.53
CA ARG A 80 22.10 -5.75 -1.94
C ARG A 80 22.39 -4.70 -0.87
N LEU A 81 21.48 -3.75 -0.73
CA LEU A 81 21.49 -2.78 0.39
C LEU A 81 20.95 -3.46 1.65
N GLN A 82 21.46 -3.06 2.83
CA GLN A 82 21.17 -3.71 4.11
C GLN A 82 19.68 -3.72 4.48
N TRP A 83 18.93 -2.73 4.00
CA TRP A 83 17.50 -2.56 4.29
C TRP A 83 16.58 -3.18 3.23
N TYR A 84 17.11 -3.78 2.16
CA TYR A 84 16.28 -4.49 1.19
C TYR A 84 15.57 -5.66 1.87
N HIS A 85 14.26 -5.73 1.66
CA HIS A 85 13.47 -6.86 2.12
C HIS A 85 13.83 -8.13 1.32
N ASP A 86 14.07 -9.23 2.03
CA ASP A 86 14.05 -10.56 1.46
C ASP A 86 12.82 -11.32 1.94
N VAL A 87 12.65 -12.55 1.44
CA VAL A 87 11.53 -13.41 1.82
C VAL A 87 11.73 -14.06 3.19
N ASP A 88 12.87 -13.86 3.85
CA ASP A 88 13.21 -14.56 5.10
C ASP A 88 12.19 -14.31 6.21
N PRO A 89 11.70 -13.07 6.47
CA PRO A 89 10.65 -12.83 7.46
C PRO A 89 9.33 -13.55 7.17
N VAL A 90 9.06 -13.90 5.90
CA VAL A 90 7.87 -14.65 5.50
C VAL A 90 8.10 -16.15 5.70
N ILE A 91 9.30 -16.64 5.36
CA ILE A 91 9.66 -18.06 5.47
C ILE A 91 9.86 -18.47 6.94
N THR A 92 10.45 -17.59 7.74
CA THR A 92 10.75 -17.81 9.16
C THR A 92 9.64 -17.34 10.09
N ALA A 93 8.53 -16.84 9.51
CA ALA A 93 7.40 -16.35 10.27
C ALA A 93 6.94 -17.38 11.32
N GLY A 94 6.84 -16.93 12.57
CA GLY A 94 6.42 -17.73 13.70
C GLY A 94 5.73 -16.89 14.77
N PRO A 95 5.33 -17.49 15.90
CA PRO A 95 4.75 -16.75 17.00
C PRO A 95 5.71 -15.67 17.50
N LEU A 96 5.29 -14.40 17.43
CA LEU A 96 6.02 -13.27 17.98
C LEU A 96 5.43 -12.88 19.34
N HIS A 97 6.29 -12.54 20.30
CA HIS A 97 5.87 -12.09 21.64
C HIS A 97 5.21 -10.70 21.61
N ALA A 98 5.69 -9.81 20.75
CA ALA A 98 5.23 -8.44 20.59
C ALA A 98 5.60 -7.93 19.18
N THR A 99 4.90 -6.91 18.70
CA THR A 99 5.25 -6.21 17.46
C THR A 99 6.48 -5.31 17.66
N VAL A 100 7.16 -4.93 16.57
CA VAL A 100 8.31 -4.00 16.63
C VAL A 100 7.93 -2.69 17.34
N GLN A 101 6.71 -2.20 17.15
CA GLN A 101 6.22 -1.00 17.81
C GLN A 101 6.11 -1.18 19.33
N GLN A 102 5.58 -2.32 19.78
CA GLN A 102 5.44 -2.60 21.22
C GLN A 102 6.81 -2.69 21.91
N TYR A 103 7.80 -3.30 21.25
CA TYR A 103 9.15 -3.33 21.80
C TYR A 103 9.75 -1.94 21.99
N LEU A 104 9.48 -1.00 21.07
CA LEU A 104 9.99 0.37 21.16
C LEU A 104 9.22 1.22 22.17
N ASP A 105 7.92 1.00 22.28
CA ASP A 105 7.07 1.67 23.28
C ASP A 105 7.46 1.22 24.71
N ASP A 106 7.93 -0.02 24.86
CA ASP A 106 8.35 -0.62 26.14
C ASP A 106 9.81 -0.29 26.53
N VAL A 107 10.58 0.41 25.69
CA VAL A 107 11.95 0.85 26.05
C VAL A 107 11.88 2.03 27.02
N GLU A 108 11.55 1.74 28.28
CA GLU A 108 12.02 2.56 29.40
C GLU A 108 13.56 2.49 29.44
N ILE A 109 14.19 3.63 29.73
CA ILE A 109 15.62 3.84 29.95
C ILE A 109 16.26 2.57 30.57
N PRO A 110 17.31 1.99 29.96
CA PRO A 110 17.71 0.62 30.23
C PRO A 110 18.01 0.36 31.72
N ASP A 111 17.33 -0.64 32.27
CA ASP A 111 17.63 -1.25 33.56
C ASP A 111 19.04 -1.89 33.47
N PRO A 112 20.00 -1.50 34.32
CA PRO A 112 21.37 -2.04 34.28
C PRO A 112 21.46 -3.56 34.54
N GLU A 113 20.37 -4.24 34.93
CA GLU A 113 20.33 -5.69 35.05
C GLU A 113 20.09 -6.45 33.72
N PHE A 114 19.69 -5.77 32.63
CA PHE A 114 19.42 -6.41 31.34
C PHE A 114 20.22 -5.74 30.19
N PRO A 115 21.44 -6.22 29.88
CA PRO A 115 22.20 -5.68 28.75
C PRO A 115 21.56 -6.07 27.41
N ASP A 116 21.73 -5.19 26.41
CA ASP A 116 21.26 -5.38 25.04
C ASP A 116 21.68 -6.74 24.46
N PRO A 117 20.84 -7.36 23.62
CA PRO A 117 21.23 -8.58 22.92
C PRO A 117 22.45 -8.32 22.01
N PRO A 118 23.37 -9.30 21.86
CA PRO A 118 24.55 -9.11 21.03
C PRO A 118 24.15 -8.86 19.58
N SER A 119 24.91 -7.99 18.91
CA SER A 119 24.80 -7.72 17.47
C SER A 119 24.84 -9.03 16.67
N PRO A 120 23.99 -9.19 15.64
CA PRO A 120 23.98 -10.39 14.83
C PRO A 120 25.22 -10.43 13.93
N GLU A 121 26.31 -11.00 14.44
CA GLU A 121 27.38 -11.55 13.59
C GLU A 121 26.96 -12.96 13.15
N ALA A 122 26.18 -13.05 12.06
CA ALA A 122 26.03 -14.28 11.30
C ALA A 122 25.60 -13.96 9.87
N ASP A 123 26.51 -14.17 8.92
CA ASP A 123 26.23 -14.31 7.49
C ASP A 123 25.58 -15.70 7.26
N PRO A 124 24.34 -15.79 6.73
CA PRO A 124 23.68 -17.05 6.43
C PRO A 124 23.49 -17.29 4.92
N TYR A 125 24.40 -16.86 4.03
CA TYR A 125 24.21 -17.09 2.59
C TYR A 125 24.52 -18.54 2.15
N THR A 126 23.48 -19.37 2.11
CA THR A 126 23.42 -20.49 1.13
C THR A 126 22.49 -20.04 0.00
N PRO A 127 22.91 -20.01 -1.27
CA PRO A 127 22.02 -19.66 -2.36
C PRO A 127 20.94 -20.73 -2.52
N LEU A 128 19.69 -20.36 -2.30
CA LEU A 128 18.55 -21.15 -2.77
C LEU A 128 18.37 -20.89 -4.27
N ASN A 129 18.08 -21.96 -5.02
CA ASN A 129 18.05 -21.97 -6.49
C ASN A 129 17.17 -20.86 -7.09
N ASP A 130 17.62 -20.33 -8.24
CA ASP A 130 17.11 -19.12 -8.91
C ASP A 130 15.61 -19.12 -9.28
N ASP A 131 14.92 -20.27 -9.24
CA ASP A 131 13.53 -20.40 -9.67
C ASP A 131 12.47 -19.98 -8.62
N GLU A 132 12.86 -19.65 -7.38
CA GLU A 132 11.92 -19.22 -6.33
C GLU A 132 11.78 -17.69 -6.17
N TRP A 133 12.57 -16.88 -6.89
CA TRP A 133 12.48 -15.41 -6.83
C TRP A 133 11.20 -14.82 -7.44
N LEU A 134 10.45 -15.62 -8.21
CA LEU A 134 9.21 -15.20 -8.88
C LEU A 134 7.94 -15.64 -8.14
N ARG A 135 7.96 -15.63 -6.81
CA ARG A 135 6.73 -15.65 -6.03
C ARG A 135 6.37 -14.21 -5.63
N PRO A 136 5.61 -13.45 -6.45
CA PRO A 136 4.93 -12.28 -5.92
C PRO A 136 3.87 -12.78 -4.94
N ALA A 137 4.27 -13.08 -3.71
CA ALA A 137 3.36 -13.11 -2.59
C ALA A 137 3.08 -11.65 -2.23
N LEU A 138 2.28 -10.96 -3.04
CA LEU A 138 1.98 -9.55 -2.85
C LEU A 138 0.51 -9.41 -2.51
N SER A 139 0.22 -9.64 -1.22
CA SER A 139 -1.08 -9.36 -0.61
C SER A 139 -1.35 -7.86 -0.65
N SER A 140 -1.83 -7.34 -1.78
CA SER A 140 -2.40 -5.99 -1.87
C SER A 140 -3.76 -5.88 -1.18
N ARG A 141 -4.35 -7.01 -0.75
CA ARG A 141 -5.62 -7.05 -0.04
C ARG A 141 -5.42 -6.66 1.43
N VAL A 142 -5.84 -5.45 1.77
CA VAL A 142 -5.91 -4.97 3.15
C VAL A 142 -7.35 -5.08 3.64
N PRO A 143 -7.62 -5.72 4.80
CA PRO A 143 -8.96 -5.71 5.38
C PRO A 143 -9.42 -4.28 5.68
N LEU A 144 -10.65 -3.94 5.27
CA LEU A 144 -11.26 -2.64 5.54
C LEU A 144 -12.69 -2.83 6.06
N ILE A 145 -12.97 -2.26 7.22
CA ILE A 145 -14.30 -2.27 7.85
C ILE A 145 -14.58 -0.85 8.32
N ILE A 146 -15.73 -0.30 7.92
CA ILE A 146 -16.20 1.01 8.38
C ILE A 146 -17.47 0.79 9.19
N THR A 147 -17.55 1.43 10.35
CA THR A 147 -18.74 1.41 11.21
C THR A 147 -19.12 2.84 11.58
N GLY A 148 -20.43 3.10 11.66
CA GLY A 148 -20.95 4.42 11.97
C GLY A 148 -22.47 4.44 11.99
N PRO A 149 -23.09 5.61 12.18
CA PRO A 149 -24.54 5.76 12.19
C PRO A 149 -25.18 5.29 10.88
N ASP A 150 -26.33 4.62 10.97
CA ASP A 150 -27.05 4.03 9.82
C ASP A 150 -27.40 5.03 8.71
N HIS A 151 -27.53 6.31 9.05
CA HIS A 151 -27.84 7.37 8.08
C HIS A 151 -26.60 7.93 7.36
N LEU A 152 -25.39 7.59 7.82
CA LEU A 152 -24.12 8.00 7.20
C LEU A 152 -23.42 6.83 6.51
N VAL A 153 -23.39 5.66 7.15
CA VAL A 153 -22.60 4.50 6.69
C VAL A 153 -23.54 3.40 6.17
N PRO A 154 -23.54 3.11 4.85
CA PRO A 154 -24.28 1.99 4.29
C PRO A 154 -23.87 0.65 4.93
N LYS A 155 -24.87 -0.16 5.31
CA LYS A 155 -24.63 -1.49 5.90
C LYS A 155 -24.58 -2.56 4.81
N GLY A 156 -23.52 -3.36 4.80
CA GLY A 156 -23.43 -4.51 3.90
C GLY A 156 -22.00 -5.00 3.73
N ARG A 157 -21.86 -6.02 2.87
CA ARG A 157 -20.60 -6.41 2.27
C ARG A 157 -20.66 -6.01 0.80
N PHE A 158 -19.66 -5.26 0.36
CA PHE A 158 -19.58 -4.70 -0.98
C PHE A 158 -18.52 -5.44 -1.79
N ALA A 159 -18.80 -5.68 -3.07
CA ALA A 159 -17.96 -6.45 -3.97
C ALA A 159 -17.13 -5.57 -4.91
N ASN A 160 -17.47 -4.29 -5.06
CA ASN A 160 -16.66 -3.37 -5.85
C ASN A 160 -15.23 -3.30 -5.31
N PRO A 161 -14.21 -3.36 -6.19
CA PRO A 161 -12.83 -3.14 -5.76
C PRO A 161 -12.65 -1.69 -5.29
N VAL A 162 -11.97 -1.53 -4.16
CA VAL A 162 -11.68 -0.21 -3.55
C VAL A 162 -10.20 -0.09 -3.24
N SER A 163 -9.73 1.14 -3.06
CA SER A 163 -8.33 1.46 -2.82
C SER A 163 -8.15 2.36 -1.61
N LEU A 164 -6.95 2.37 -1.02
CA LEU A 164 -6.64 3.29 0.08
C LEU A 164 -6.65 4.77 -0.35
N ILE A 165 -6.65 5.06 -1.66
CA ILE A 165 -6.84 6.43 -2.16
C ILE A 165 -8.29 6.93 -1.92
N ASP A 166 -9.24 6.02 -1.76
CA ASP A 166 -10.65 6.31 -1.49
C ASP A 166 -10.88 6.79 -0.04
N LEU A 167 -9.89 6.63 0.85
CA LEU A 167 -10.03 6.99 2.26
C LEU A 167 -10.13 8.50 2.49
N LEU A 168 -9.34 9.31 1.77
CA LEU A 168 -9.42 10.77 1.93
C LEU A 168 -10.83 11.30 1.61
N PRO A 169 -11.41 11.06 0.41
CA PRO A 169 -12.75 11.58 0.11
C PRO A 169 -13.81 10.98 1.03
N THR A 170 -13.64 9.74 1.50
CA THR A 170 -14.53 9.13 2.50
C THR A 170 -14.51 9.87 3.84
N ILE A 171 -13.32 10.19 4.36
CA ILE A 171 -13.16 10.90 5.63
C ILE A 171 -13.72 12.33 5.52
N VAL A 172 -13.48 12.99 4.38
CA VAL A 172 -14.01 14.33 4.11
C VAL A 172 -15.53 14.32 4.06
N GLU A 173 -16.16 13.35 3.39
CA GLU A 173 -17.61 13.19 3.37
C GLU A 173 -18.17 12.95 4.77
N LEU A 174 -17.58 12.02 5.54
CA LEU A 174 -18.00 11.71 6.90
C LEU A 174 -17.91 12.92 7.85
N ALA A 175 -16.93 13.79 7.62
CA ALA A 175 -16.72 14.98 8.43
C ALA A 175 -17.59 16.18 8.01
N ASP A 176 -18.38 16.05 6.93
CA ASP A 176 -19.07 17.15 6.27
C ASP A 176 -18.10 18.31 5.91
N ALA A 177 -16.87 17.94 5.55
CA ALA A 177 -15.82 18.88 5.17
C ALA A 177 -15.92 19.20 3.67
N PRO A 178 -15.42 20.37 3.22
CA PRO A 178 -15.39 20.70 1.80
C PRO A 178 -14.70 19.63 0.98
N ASN A 179 -15.34 19.23 -0.14
CA ASN A 179 -14.84 18.16 -0.99
C ASN A 179 -13.38 18.40 -1.41
N ALA A 180 -12.56 17.37 -1.25
CA ALA A 180 -11.19 17.39 -1.69
C ALA A 180 -11.13 16.96 -3.16
N ALA A 181 -10.38 17.68 -3.98
CA ALA A 181 -10.10 17.26 -5.33
C ALA A 181 -9.11 16.09 -5.29
N THR A 182 -9.61 14.85 -5.31
CA THR A 182 -8.79 13.62 -5.31
C THR A 182 -9.12 12.69 -6.46
N ALA A 183 -8.19 11.81 -6.81
CA ALA A 183 -8.42 10.73 -7.77
C ALA A 183 -9.33 9.62 -7.22
N GLY A 184 -9.35 9.43 -5.89
CA GLY A 184 -10.24 8.49 -5.21
C GLY A 184 -11.72 8.89 -5.25
N THR A 185 -12.58 7.93 -4.96
CA THR A 185 -14.04 8.10 -4.80
C THR A 185 -14.42 7.74 -3.37
N SER A 186 -15.39 8.42 -2.75
CA SER A 186 -15.80 8.04 -1.41
C SER A 186 -16.32 6.60 -1.36
N LEU A 187 -15.88 5.83 -0.37
CA LEU A 187 -16.34 4.47 -0.11
C LEU A 187 -17.84 4.44 0.20
N LEU A 188 -18.39 5.50 0.78
CA LEU A 188 -19.82 5.61 1.06
C LEU A 188 -20.62 5.80 -0.24
N GLU A 189 -20.07 6.56 -1.18
CA GLU A 189 -20.65 6.74 -2.51
C GLU A 189 -20.65 5.42 -3.29
N ILE A 190 -19.49 4.75 -3.37
CA ILE A 190 -19.37 3.43 -4.00
C ILE A 190 -20.37 2.44 -3.40
N ALA A 191 -20.46 2.39 -2.07
CA ALA A 191 -21.38 1.50 -1.37
C ALA A 191 -22.85 1.79 -1.70
N ARG A 192 -23.25 3.07 -1.75
CA ARG A 192 -24.63 3.46 -2.12
C ARG A 192 -24.94 3.11 -3.57
N GLU A 193 -24.01 3.39 -4.50
CA GLU A 193 -24.19 3.07 -5.91
C GLU A 193 -24.30 1.56 -6.15
N GLU A 194 -23.49 0.75 -5.47
CA GLU A 194 -23.58 -0.71 -5.54
C GLU A 194 -24.93 -1.22 -5.02
N GLN A 195 -25.39 -0.73 -3.87
CA GLN A 195 -26.69 -1.09 -3.30
C GLN A 195 -27.87 -0.75 -4.21
N ASN A 196 -27.76 0.37 -4.93
CA ASN A 196 -28.79 0.82 -5.86
C ASN A 196 -28.68 0.14 -7.24
N GLY A 197 -27.69 -0.73 -7.45
CA GLY A 197 -27.43 -1.40 -8.72
C GLY A 197 -26.94 -0.43 -9.82
N GLN A 198 -26.34 0.69 -9.44
CA GLN A 198 -25.81 1.73 -10.34
C GLN A 198 -24.36 1.46 -10.75
N MET A 199 -23.61 0.70 -9.93
CA MET A 199 -22.23 0.31 -10.19
C MET A 199 -22.00 -1.15 -9.78
N GLY A 200 -21.45 -1.96 -10.67
CA GLY A 200 -21.00 -3.32 -10.39
C GLY A 200 -19.47 -3.44 -10.37
N PRO A 201 -18.93 -4.57 -9.85
CA PRO A 201 -17.48 -4.76 -9.71
C PRO A 201 -16.66 -4.59 -11.00
N GLN A 202 -17.28 -4.82 -12.15
CA GLN A 202 -16.66 -4.71 -13.47
C GLN A 202 -16.63 -3.27 -14.02
N ASP A 203 -17.34 -2.33 -13.37
CA ASP A 203 -17.45 -0.93 -13.80
C ASP A 203 -16.37 -0.03 -13.18
N ARG A 204 -15.55 -0.58 -12.27
CA ARG A 204 -14.52 0.17 -11.53
C ARG A 204 -13.14 -0.47 -11.66
N ASP A 205 -12.18 0.37 -12.01
CA ASP A 205 -10.75 0.05 -12.06
C ASP A 205 -10.06 0.52 -10.77
N VAL A 206 -9.23 -0.33 -10.17
CA VAL A 206 -8.31 0.03 -9.09
C VAL A 206 -6.87 -0.18 -9.57
N PHE A 207 -6.08 0.89 -9.53
CA PHE A 207 -4.66 0.84 -9.82
C PHE A 207 -3.85 0.72 -8.52
N VAL A 208 -2.79 -0.09 -8.57
CA VAL A 208 -1.78 -0.22 -7.52
C VAL A 208 -0.43 -0.07 -8.18
N GLU A 209 0.40 0.78 -7.60
CA GLU A 209 1.74 1.05 -8.10
C GLU A 209 2.76 0.63 -7.06
N TYR A 210 3.82 -0.04 -7.52
CA TYR A 210 4.95 -0.40 -6.69
C TYR A 210 6.24 -0.05 -7.44
N LEU A 211 6.94 0.96 -6.94
CA LEU A 211 8.11 1.57 -7.59
C LEU A 211 9.34 1.55 -6.67
N ALA A 212 9.40 0.59 -5.76
CA ALA A 212 10.40 0.54 -4.70
C ALA A 212 11.35 -0.67 -4.84
N GLU A 213 11.99 -1.08 -3.75
CA GLU A 213 12.88 -2.24 -3.69
C GLU A 213 12.14 -3.57 -3.98
N GLY A 214 12.84 -4.59 -4.47
CA GLY A 214 12.24 -5.89 -4.77
C GLY A 214 11.60 -6.02 -6.15
N THR A 215 11.50 -4.91 -6.89
CA THR A 215 11.30 -4.93 -8.35
C THR A 215 12.53 -4.37 -9.06
N HIS A 216 12.68 -4.68 -10.36
CA HIS A 216 13.75 -4.16 -11.21
C HIS A 216 13.28 -3.03 -12.14
N ALA A 217 11.98 -2.76 -12.14
CA ALA A 217 11.30 -1.70 -12.86
C ALA A 217 9.99 -1.36 -12.11
N PRO A 218 9.30 -0.25 -12.44
CA PRO A 218 7.97 0.03 -11.90
C PRO A 218 7.01 -1.12 -12.19
N GLN A 219 6.41 -1.69 -11.14
CA GLN A 219 5.35 -2.67 -11.26
C GLN A 219 4.01 -1.99 -11.08
N ILE A 220 3.12 -2.16 -12.06
CA ILE A 220 1.77 -1.64 -12.04
C ILE A 220 0.79 -2.80 -12.03
N THR A 221 -0.19 -2.74 -11.14
CA THR A 221 -1.28 -3.69 -11.03
C THR A 221 -2.61 -2.99 -11.29
N LEU A 222 -3.44 -3.59 -12.14
CA LEU A 222 -4.83 -3.20 -12.36
C LEU A 222 -5.76 -4.29 -11.82
N VAL A 223 -6.71 -3.89 -10.98
CA VAL A 223 -7.79 -4.76 -10.49
C VAL A 223 -9.12 -4.26 -11.04
N ARG A 224 -9.88 -5.14 -11.68
CA ARG A 224 -11.25 -4.90 -12.14
C ARG A 224 -12.11 -6.12 -11.79
N GLY A 225 -13.09 -5.94 -10.93
CA GLY A 225 -13.92 -7.05 -10.42
C GLY A 225 -13.07 -8.18 -9.84
N GLN A 226 -13.12 -9.35 -10.49
CA GLN A 226 -12.33 -10.52 -10.12
C GLN A 226 -10.94 -10.55 -10.76
N ASP A 227 -10.69 -9.76 -11.79
CA ASP A 227 -9.47 -9.84 -12.58
C ASP A 227 -8.38 -8.95 -11.96
N LYS A 228 -7.21 -9.54 -11.71
CA LYS A 228 -6.00 -8.81 -11.31
C LYS A 228 -4.92 -9.00 -12.35
N TYR A 229 -4.42 -7.89 -12.89
CA TYR A 229 -3.42 -7.86 -13.95
C TYR A 229 -2.17 -7.12 -13.50
N ASN A 230 -1.01 -7.78 -13.51
CA ASN A 230 0.27 -7.20 -13.14
C ASN A 230 1.16 -7.03 -14.38
N VAL A 231 1.82 -5.88 -14.47
CA VAL A 231 2.82 -5.57 -15.50
C VAL A 231 4.06 -5.00 -14.81
N CYS A 232 5.21 -5.60 -15.10
CA CYS A 232 6.52 -5.09 -14.74
C CYS A 232 7.40 -5.18 -16.00
N PRO A 233 7.96 -4.08 -16.54
CA PRO A 233 8.80 -4.12 -17.73
C PRO A 233 9.98 -5.08 -17.56
N GLY A 234 10.06 -6.09 -18.43
CA GLY A 234 11.08 -7.14 -18.36
C GLY A 234 10.53 -8.50 -17.88
N ASP A 235 9.41 -8.50 -17.16
CA ASP A 235 8.71 -9.70 -16.74
C ASP A 235 7.57 -10.09 -17.69
N PRO A 236 7.18 -11.38 -17.74
CA PRO A 236 5.92 -11.78 -18.35
C PRO A 236 4.72 -11.19 -17.59
N ASP A 237 3.79 -10.58 -18.34
CA ASP A 237 2.51 -10.11 -17.82
C ASP A 237 1.77 -11.23 -17.07
N GLN A 238 1.07 -10.85 -16.00
CA GLN A 238 0.37 -11.82 -15.13
C GLN A 238 -1.10 -11.44 -15.02
N LEU A 239 -2.00 -12.41 -15.24
CA LEU A 239 -3.44 -12.27 -15.01
C LEU A 239 -3.90 -13.37 -14.06
N PHE A 240 -4.70 -12.99 -13.07
CA PHE A 240 -5.33 -13.89 -12.10
C PHE A 240 -6.83 -13.62 -12.03
N ASP A 241 -7.62 -14.69 -11.95
CA ASP A 241 -9.04 -14.66 -11.66
C ASP A 241 -9.23 -14.92 -10.17
N LEU A 242 -9.47 -13.87 -9.39
CA LEU A 242 -9.51 -13.93 -7.94
C LEU A 242 -10.76 -14.61 -7.37
N GLU A 243 -11.76 -14.92 -8.20
CA GLU A 243 -12.93 -15.69 -7.78
C GLU A 243 -12.60 -17.19 -7.76
N THR A 244 -11.91 -17.67 -8.79
CA THR A 244 -11.54 -19.09 -8.93
C THR A 244 -10.16 -19.42 -8.35
N ASP A 245 -9.28 -18.42 -8.26
CA ASP A 245 -7.91 -18.52 -7.75
C ASP A 245 -7.62 -17.38 -6.74
N PRO A 246 -8.23 -17.39 -5.54
CA PRO A 246 -8.04 -16.34 -4.54
C PRO A 246 -6.62 -16.30 -3.95
N HIS A 247 -5.80 -17.30 -4.24
CA HIS A 247 -4.41 -17.42 -3.79
C HIS A 247 -3.39 -17.15 -4.89
N GLU A 248 -3.85 -16.77 -6.10
CA GLU A 248 -3.00 -16.31 -7.21
C GLU A 248 -1.93 -17.34 -7.60
N LEU A 249 -2.30 -18.62 -7.57
CA LEU A 249 -1.40 -19.74 -7.86
C LEU A 249 -1.31 -20.06 -9.35
N HIS A 250 -2.25 -19.57 -10.15
CA HIS A 250 -2.43 -19.94 -11.55
C HIS A 250 -2.57 -18.71 -12.45
N LYS A 251 -1.49 -18.41 -13.18
CA LYS A 251 -1.47 -17.35 -14.19
C LYS A 251 -2.31 -17.78 -15.39
N VAL A 252 -3.31 -16.98 -15.77
CA VAL A 252 -4.22 -17.27 -16.89
C VAL A 252 -4.04 -16.34 -18.09
N ALA A 253 -3.05 -15.45 -18.08
CA ALA A 253 -2.83 -14.44 -19.12
C ALA A 253 -2.75 -15.02 -20.55
N ASP A 254 -2.11 -16.18 -20.71
CA ASP A 254 -1.94 -16.86 -22.01
C ASP A 254 -3.09 -17.83 -22.36
N SER A 255 -4.07 -17.99 -21.46
CA SER A 255 -5.20 -18.89 -21.69
C SER A 255 -6.15 -18.31 -22.72
N GLN A 256 -6.59 -19.14 -23.67
CA GLN A 256 -7.45 -18.72 -24.78
C GLN A 256 -8.74 -18.02 -24.31
N ASN A 257 -9.30 -18.41 -23.16
CA ASN A 257 -10.52 -17.84 -22.58
C ASN A 257 -10.31 -16.44 -21.96
N TYR A 258 -9.09 -16.11 -21.57
CA TYR A 258 -8.76 -14.86 -20.88
C TYR A 258 -8.02 -13.86 -21.77
N ARG A 259 -7.74 -14.23 -23.03
CA ARG A 259 -6.95 -13.41 -23.96
C ARG A 259 -7.59 -12.04 -24.23
N GLU A 260 -8.91 -11.97 -24.42
CA GLU A 260 -9.62 -10.71 -24.64
C GLU A 260 -9.61 -9.83 -23.38
N ILE A 261 -9.75 -10.44 -22.19
CA ILE A 261 -9.67 -9.76 -20.89
C ILE A 261 -8.26 -9.18 -20.70
N ALA A 262 -7.22 -9.99 -20.87
CA ALA A 262 -5.83 -9.57 -20.76
C ALA A 262 -5.51 -8.42 -21.71
N GLN A 263 -5.95 -8.49 -22.98
CA GLN A 263 -5.76 -7.41 -23.95
C GLN A 263 -6.48 -6.12 -23.55
N GLY A 264 -7.71 -6.22 -23.02
CA GLY A 264 -8.47 -5.06 -22.54
C GLY A 264 -7.81 -4.39 -21.34
N LEU A 265 -7.35 -5.18 -20.36
CA LEU A 265 -6.64 -4.69 -19.18
C LEU A 265 -5.28 -4.09 -19.56
N ARG A 266 -4.53 -4.74 -20.46
CA ARG A 266 -3.27 -4.20 -20.97
C ARG A 266 -3.46 -2.86 -21.69
N SER A 267 -4.43 -2.79 -22.60
CA SER A 267 -4.74 -1.53 -23.30
C SER A 267 -5.17 -0.42 -22.34
N LYS A 268 -5.85 -0.76 -21.25
CA LYS A 268 -6.20 0.22 -20.21
C LYS A 268 -4.96 0.76 -19.51
N LEU A 269 -4.02 -0.11 -19.14
CA LEU A 269 -2.74 0.29 -18.55
C LEU A 269 -1.90 1.14 -19.50
N ASP A 270 -1.74 0.73 -20.76
CA ASP A 270 -0.95 1.47 -21.76
C ASP A 270 -1.54 2.86 -22.10
N THR A 271 -2.83 3.09 -21.81
CA THR A 271 -3.45 4.42 -21.95
C THR A 271 -3.15 5.32 -20.75
N HIS A 272 -2.91 4.74 -19.57
CA HIS A 272 -2.73 5.46 -18.32
C HIS A 272 -1.24 5.66 -17.98
N TYR A 273 -0.39 4.71 -18.35
CA TYR A 273 1.03 4.68 -18.05
C TYR A 273 1.88 4.68 -19.32
N ASN A 274 3.02 5.36 -19.25
CA ASN A 274 4.07 5.27 -20.25
C ASN A 274 5.16 4.33 -19.74
N PHE A 275 5.07 3.06 -20.13
CA PHE A 275 6.06 2.02 -19.79
C PHE A 275 7.37 2.18 -20.57
#